data_AF-Q5H1H7-F1
#
_entry.id   AF-Q5H1H7-F1
#
_cell.length_a   1.000
_cell.length_b   1.000
_cell.length_c   1.000
_cell.angle_alpha   90.00
_cell.angle_beta   90.00
_cell.angle_gamma   90.00
#
_symmetry.space_group_name_H-M   'P 1'
#
loop_
_entity.id
_entity.type
_entity.pdbx_description
1 polymer ?
#
loop_
_entity_poly.entity_id
_entity_poly.type
_entity_poly.pdbx_seq_one_letter_code
_entity_poly.pdbx_strand_id
1 'polypeptide(L)'
;MDAANPGVKIIHRGKFKRLTDEQRRWLKRRQAVEPAIGHLKHDNGMDRCWLQGANGDALHAVLCAAGDNIRRLLRAMVRLGLKGLFAPMVARLIMLATVLAMSLRARNTRPHRLAWCVW
;
A
#
# COMPACT_ATOMS: atom_id res chain seq x y z
N MET A 1 -3.89 35.74 -12.81
CA MET A 1 -3.62 34.29 -12.93
C MET A 1 -3.98 33.79 -14.32
N ASP A 2 -5.24 33.86 -14.73
CA ASP A 2 -5.64 33.45 -16.10
C ASP A 2 -5.08 34.40 -17.18
N ALA A 3 -4.94 35.69 -16.87
CA ALA A 3 -4.33 36.69 -17.75
C ALA A 3 -2.81 36.52 -17.95
N ALA A 4 -2.13 35.80 -17.04
CA ALA A 4 -0.67 35.61 -17.11
C ALA A 4 -0.26 34.37 -17.91
N ASN A 5 -1.23 33.53 -18.30
CA ASN A 5 -0.98 32.32 -19.08
C ASN A 5 -1.97 32.21 -20.25
N PRO A 6 -1.85 33.09 -21.26
CA PRO A 6 -2.72 33.07 -22.42
C PRO A 6 -2.52 31.75 -23.18
N GLY A 7 -3.59 30.96 -23.32
CA GLY A 7 -3.59 29.67 -24.04
C GLY A 7 -3.73 28.43 -23.15
N VAL A 8 -3.61 28.56 -21.82
CA VAL A 8 -3.81 27.43 -20.90
C VAL A 8 -5.14 27.56 -20.18
N LYS A 9 -6.00 26.56 -20.35
CA LYS A 9 -7.28 26.48 -19.63
C LYS A 9 -7.03 26.04 -18.18
N ILE A 10 -6.98 27.00 -17.26
CA ILE A 10 -6.81 26.76 -15.83
C ILE A 10 -8.15 26.29 -15.24
N ILE A 11 -8.13 25.10 -14.62
CA ILE A 11 -9.30 24.50 -13.98
C ILE A 11 -9.28 24.86 -12.50
N HIS A 12 -10.19 25.73 -12.08
CA HIS A 12 -10.36 26.15 -10.69
C HIS A 12 -11.11 25.10 -9.83
N ARG A 13 -10.85 25.09 -8.51
CA ARG A 13 -11.55 24.21 -7.55
C ARG A 13 -13.08 24.44 -7.63
N GLY A 14 -13.86 23.37 -7.41
CA GLY A 14 -15.33 23.41 -7.38
C GLY A 14 -16.04 23.15 -8.71
N LYS A 15 -15.34 23.10 -9.85
CA LYS A 15 -15.95 22.83 -11.18
C LYS A 15 -15.97 21.34 -11.58
N PHE A 16 -15.89 20.42 -10.63
CA PHE A 16 -15.74 18.96 -10.88
C PHE A 16 -16.88 18.34 -11.71
N LYS A 17 -18.10 18.87 -11.57
CA LYS A 17 -19.29 18.44 -12.34
C LYS A 17 -19.25 18.85 -13.81
N ARG A 18 -18.41 19.82 -14.18
CA ARG A 18 -18.27 20.35 -15.55
C ARG A 18 -17.00 19.85 -16.26
N LEU A 19 -16.28 18.92 -15.64
CA LEU A 19 -15.04 18.33 -16.17
C LEU A 19 -15.35 17.12 -17.04
N THR A 20 -14.61 16.99 -18.14
CA THR A 20 -14.56 15.76 -18.93
C THR A 20 -13.92 14.63 -18.11
N ASP A 21 -14.18 13.38 -18.49
CA ASP A 21 -13.61 12.23 -17.78
C ASP A 21 -12.08 12.16 -17.86
N GLU A 22 -11.47 12.66 -18.93
CA GLU A 22 -10.01 12.82 -19.01
C GLU A 22 -9.47 13.82 -18.00
N GLN A 23 -10.08 15.00 -17.91
CA GLN A 23 -9.69 16.02 -16.94
C GLN A 23 -9.88 15.52 -15.50
N ARG A 24 -10.94 14.74 -15.26
CA ARG A 24 -11.19 14.09 -13.98
C ARG A 24 -10.11 13.06 -13.64
N ARG A 25 -9.68 12.25 -14.62
CA ARG A 25 -8.56 11.30 -14.47
C ARG A 25 -7.24 12.01 -14.18
N TRP A 26 -6.96 13.15 -14.83
CA TRP A 26 -5.77 13.95 -14.53
C TRP A 26 -5.81 14.53 -13.11
N LEU A 27 -6.96 15.06 -12.70
CA LEU A 27 -7.13 15.62 -11.36
C LEU A 27 -6.96 14.54 -10.28
N LYS A 28 -7.54 13.35 -10.47
CA LYS A 28 -7.40 12.22 -9.55
C LYS A 28 -5.94 11.75 -9.43
N ARG A 29 -5.20 11.71 -10.54
CA ARG A 29 -3.76 11.42 -10.53
C ARG A 29 -2.98 12.48 -9.74
N ARG A 30 -3.24 13.77 -9.96
CA ARG A 30 -2.61 14.86 -9.20
C ARG A 30 -2.92 14.80 -7.71
N GLN A 31 -4.16 14.52 -7.33
CA GLN A 31 -4.54 14.40 -5.91
C GLN A 31 -3.77 13.32 -5.15
N ALA A 32 -3.31 12.26 -5.83
CA ALA A 32 -2.45 11.26 -5.22
C ALA A 32 -0.98 11.70 -5.11
N VAL A 33 -0.56 12.68 -5.92
CA VAL A 33 0.81 13.21 -5.97
C VAL A 33 1.01 14.37 -4.99
N GLU A 34 0.03 15.26 -4.82
CA GLU A 34 0.12 16.40 -3.88
C GLU A 34 0.52 15.98 -2.45
N PRO A 35 -0.04 14.91 -1.85
CA PRO A 35 0.39 14.44 -0.54
C PRO A 35 1.83 13.95 -0.55
N ALA A 36 2.26 13.27 -1.62
CA ALA A 36 3.64 12.79 -1.75
C ALA A 36 4.63 13.97 -1.84
N ILE A 37 4.28 15.04 -2.55
CA ILE A 37 5.09 16.27 -2.58
C ILE A 37 5.10 16.94 -1.19
N GLY A 38 3.96 16.98 -0.50
CA GLY A 38 3.89 17.52 0.86
C GLY A 38 4.79 16.76 1.84
N HIS A 39 4.72 15.43 1.84
CA HIS A 39 5.59 14.56 2.63
C HIS A 39 7.06 14.73 2.24
N LEU A 40 7.39 14.83 0.96
CA LEU A 40 8.75 15.10 0.50
C LEU A 40 9.30 16.43 1.04
N LYS A 41 8.46 17.47 1.06
CA LYS A 41 8.85 18.78 1.59
C LYS A 41 9.13 18.73 3.09
N HIS A 42 8.19 18.17 3.86
CA HIS A 42 8.24 18.20 5.32
C HIS A 42 9.11 17.10 5.93
N ASP A 43 8.94 15.85 5.48
CA ASP A 43 9.54 14.67 6.12
C ASP A 43 10.95 14.36 5.61
N ASN A 44 11.28 14.78 4.37
CA ASN A 44 12.60 14.53 3.77
C ASN A 44 13.49 15.80 3.73
N GLY A 45 13.14 16.86 4.45
CA GLY A 45 14.05 17.98 4.70
C GLY A 45 14.40 18.81 3.46
N MET A 46 13.50 18.92 2.48
CA MET A 46 13.70 19.85 1.37
C MET A 46 13.72 21.32 1.83
N ASP A 47 13.19 21.63 3.01
CA ASP A 47 13.23 22.98 3.58
C ASP A 47 14.65 23.42 4.01
N ARG A 48 15.63 22.50 4.06
CA ARG A 48 17.00 22.80 4.47
C ARG A 48 18.02 22.16 3.53
N CYS A 49 18.44 22.91 2.51
CA CYS A 49 19.59 22.54 1.69
C CYS A 49 20.88 23.10 2.30
N TRP A 50 21.86 22.22 2.52
CA TRP A 50 23.19 22.59 3.02
C TRP A 50 24.22 22.68 1.89
N LEU A 51 23.82 22.38 0.65
CA LEU A 51 24.67 22.48 -0.53
C LEU A 51 24.63 23.91 -1.08
N GLN A 52 25.75 24.37 -1.62
CA GLN A 52 25.87 25.74 -2.11
C GLN A 52 25.31 25.90 -3.54
N GLY A 53 24.48 26.93 -3.72
CA GLY A 53 23.99 27.38 -5.01
C GLY A 53 22.89 26.52 -5.64
N ALA A 54 22.37 26.99 -6.77
CA ALA A 54 21.22 26.38 -7.45
C ALA A 54 21.44 24.92 -7.89
N ASN A 55 22.68 24.55 -8.21
CA ASN A 55 23.03 23.17 -8.53
C ASN A 55 22.93 22.27 -7.30
N GLY A 56 23.31 22.77 -6.12
CA GLY A 56 23.17 22.09 -4.85
C GLY A 56 21.72 21.83 -4.48
N ASP A 57 20.87 22.84 -4.63
CA ASP A 57 19.41 22.72 -4.39
C ASP A 57 18.77 21.68 -5.30
N ALA A 58 19.15 21.66 -6.59
CA ALA A 58 18.64 20.69 -7.55
C ALA A 58 19.05 19.25 -7.17
N LEU A 59 20.32 19.04 -6.81
CA LEU A 59 20.82 17.73 -6.37
C LEU A 59 20.14 17.27 -5.07
N HIS A 60 19.96 18.18 -4.12
CA HIS A 60 19.27 17.90 -2.84
C HIS A 60 17.83 17.48 -3.08
N ALA A 61 17.08 18.19 -3.93
CA ALA A 61 15.71 17.84 -4.27
C ALA A 61 15.60 16.44 -4.91
N VAL A 62 16.51 16.11 -5.84
CA VAL A 62 16.55 14.78 -6.46
C VAL A 62 16.87 13.69 -5.44
N LEU A 63 17.84 13.92 -4.55
CA LEU A 63 18.24 12.94 -3.55
C LEU A 63 17.14 12.70 -2.50
N CYS A 64 16.46 13.75 -2.04
CA CYS A 64 15.28 13.63 -1.17
C CYS A 64 14.17 12.82 -1.83
N ALA A 65 13.89 13.07 -3.12
CA ALA A 65 12.91 12.32 -3.88
C ALA A 65 13.29 10.84 -4.06
N ALA A 66 14.56 10.56 -4.35
CA ALA A 66 15.07 9.20 -4.45
C ALA A 66 14.97 8.45 -3.12
N GLY A 67 15.33 9.10 -2.00
CA GLY A 67 15.25 8.52 -0.66
C GLY A 67 13.82 8.12 -0.27
N ASP A 68 12.83 8.95 -0.57
CA ASP A 68 11.42 8.62 -0.32
C ASP A 68 10.95 7.42 -1.14
N ASN A 69 11.34 7.36 -2.43
CA ASN A 69 10.99 6.25 -3.31
C ASN A 69 11.59 4.93 -2.78
N ILE A 70 12.88 4.93 -2.41
CA ILE A 70 13.55 3.77 -1.82
C ILE A 70 12.83 3.34 -0.53
N ARG A 71 12.47 4.29 0.35
CA ARG A 71 11.75 3.99 1.58
C ARG A 71 10.38 3.36 1.32
N ARG A 72 9.64 3.84 0.32
CA ARG A 72 8.35 3.26 -0.09
C ARG A 72 8.52 1.86 -0.68
N LEU A 73 9.56 1.65 -1.49
CA LEU A 73 9.89 0.35 -2.07
C LEU A 73 10.24 -0.67 -0.98
N LEU A 74 11.10 -0.31 -0.03
CA LEU A 74 11.48 -1.19 1.09
C LEU A 74 10.27 -1.54 1.96
N ARG A 75 9.41 -0.56 2.28
CA ARG A 75 8.15 -0.83 3.01
C ARG A 75 7.22 -1.75 2.22
N ALA A 76 7.17 -1.62 0.90
CA ALA A 76 6.39 -2.51 0.04
C ALA A 76 6.97 -3.93 0.06
N MET A 77 8.29 -4.09 -0.10
CA MET A 77 8.97 -5.38 -0.02
C MET A 77 8.74 -6.08 1.33
N VAL A 78 8.85 -5.36 2.45
CA VAL A 78 8.56 -5.93 3.77
C VAL A 78 7.09 -6.34 3.88
N ARG A 79 6.15 -5.51 3.44
CA ARG A 79 4.72 -5.83 3.50
C ARG A 79 4.34 -7.00 2.61
N LEU A 80 4.80 -7.02 1.35
CA LEU A 80 4.50 -8.06 0.37
C LEU A 80 5.27 -9.35 0.66
N GLY A 81 6.53 -9.27 1.03
CA GLY A 81 7.37 -10.44 1.37
C GLY A 81 6.89 -11.12 2.65
N LEU A 82 6.66 -10.36 3.72
CA LEU A 82 6.20 -10.93 4.99
C LEU A 82 4.77 -11.45 4.88
N LYS A 83 3.83 -10.68 4.31
CA LYS A 83 2.45 -11.17 4.16
C LYS A 83 2.35 -12.28 3.13
N GLY A 84 3.06 -12.17 2.01
CA GLY A 84 3.04 -13.13 0.92
C GLY A 84 3.59 -14.50 1.32
N LEU A 85 4.60 -14.54 2.18
CA LEU A 85 5.18 -15.80 2.66
C LEU A 85 4.39 -16.39 3.84
N PHE A 86 4.10 -15.59 4.87
CA PHE A 86 3.55 -16.10 6.12
C PHE A 86 2.04 -16.38 6.04
N ALA A 87 1.28 -15.61 5.28
CA ALA A 87 -0.18 -15.83 5.17
C ALA A 87 -0.56 -17.22 4.61
N PRO A 88 0.00 -17.71 3.48
CA PRO A 88 -0.35 -19.04 2.98
C PRO A 88 0.18 -20.16 3.87
N MET A 89 1.34 -19.98 4.52
CA MET A 89 1.87 -20.96 5.46
C MET A 89 0.96 -21.13 6.68
N VAL A 90 0.52 -20.04 7.29
CA VAL A 90 -0.42 -20.07 8.42
C VAL A 90 -1.77 -20.67 7.99
N ALA A 91 -2.29 -20.32 6.82
CA ALA A 91 -3.53 -20.89 6.30
C ALA A 91 -3.45 -22.42 6.11
N ARG A 92 -2.34 -22.92 5.54
CA ARG A 92 -2.10 -24.36 5.38
C ARG A 92 -1.99 -25.07 6.73
N LEU A 93 -1.29 -24.48 7.70
CA LEU A 93 -1.15 -25.05 9.04
C LEU A 93 -2.52 -25.18 9.73
N ILE A 94 -3.36 -24.14 9.66
CA ILE A 94 -4.71 -24.17 10.21
C ILE A 94 -5.55 -25.25 9.53
N MET A 95 -5.50 -25.37 8.20
CA MET A 95 -6.23 -26.39 7.45
C MET A 95 -5.82 -27.81 7.85
N LEU A 96 -4.51 -28.06 8.01
CA LEU A 96 -4.01 -29.36 8.48
C LEU A 96 -4.47 -29.65 9.91
N ALA A 97 -4.42 -28.65 10.80
CA ALA A 97 -4.86 -28.80 12.19
C ALA A 97 -6.36 -29.10 12.29
N THR A 98 -7.22 -28.44 11.49
CA THR A 98 -8.66 -28.70 11.48
C THR A 98 -9.00 -30.08 10.92
N VAL A 99 -8.32 -30.52 9.87
CA VAL A 99 -8.48 -31.88 9.31
C VAL A 99 -8.04 -32.95 10.32
N LEU A 100 -6.92 -32.72 11.02
CA LEU A 100 -6.44 -33.63 12.06
C LEU A 100 -7.42 -33.70 13.24
N ALA A 101 -7.90 -32.54 13.72
CA ALA A 101 -8.88 -32.48 14.80
C ALA A 101 -10.19 -33.19 14.44
N MET A 102 -10.67 -33.02 13.19
CA MET A 102 -11.85 -33.73 12.69
C MET A 102 -11.62 -35.25 12.64
N SER A 103 -10.45 -35.67 12.18
CA SER A 103 -10.06 -37.09 12.10
C SER A 103 -9.91 -37.75 13.48
N LEU A 104 -9.35 -37.03 14.46
CA LEU A 104 -9.26 -37.50 15.84
C LEU A 104 -10.64 -37.57 16.50
N ARG A 105 -11.51 -36.59 16.25
CA ARG A 105 -12.89 -36.60 16.75
C ARG A 105 -13.69 -37.77 16.17
N ALA A 106 -13.56 -38.05 14.88
CA ALA A 106 -14.17 -39.21 14.23
C ALA A 106 -13.65 -40.56 14.77
N ARG A 107 -12.39 -40.61 15.21
CA ARG A 107 -11.81 -41.79 15.88
C ARG A 107 -12.37 -42.00 17.29
N ASN A 108 -12.53 -40.91 18.05
CA ASN A 108 -13.01 -40.96 19.43
C ASN A 108 -14.52 -41.25 19.56
N THR A 109 -15.30 -41.02 18.49
CA THR A 109 -16.75 -41.30 18.47
C THR A 109 -17.10 -42.72 18.00
N ARG A 110 -16.14 -43.67 17.90
CA ARG A 110 -16.47 -45.07 17.64
C ARG A 110 -17.08 -45.67 18.92
N PRO A 111 -18.40 -45.94 18.98
CA PRO A 111 -18.98 -46.54 20.16
C PRO A 111 -18.51 -48.01 20.23
N HIS A 112 -17.96 -48.42 21.38
CA HIS A 112 -17.86 -49.83 21.77
C HIS A 112 -19.28 -50.40 21.87
N ARG A 113 -19.87 -50.78 20.74
CA ARG A 113 -21.18 -51.41 20.65
C ARG A 113 -21.02 -52.90 20.31
N LEU A 114 -20.26 -53.63 21.13
CA LEU A 114 -20.17 -55.10 21.11
C LEU A 114 -19.82 -55.67 22.51
N ALA A 115 -20.47 -55.19 23.57
CA ALA A 115 -20.28 -55.74 24.93
C ALA A 115 -21.58 -56.28 25.58
N TRP A 116 -22.67 -56.39 24.81
CA TRP A 116 -23.97 -56.84 25.34
C TRP A 116 -24.65 -57.78 24.34
N CYS A 117 -24.11 -59.00 24.16
CA CYS A 117 -24.84 -60.08 23.50
C CYS A 117 -24.19 -61.46 23.72
N VAL A 118 -24.08 -61.93 24.96
CA VAL A 118 -24.02 -63.37 25.27
C VAL A 118 -24.67 -63.58 26.65
N TRP A 119 -25.94 -63.99 26.63
CA TRP A 119 -26.60 -64.80 27.66
C TRP A 119 -27.26 -65.95 26.91
#